data_AF-A0A1B9MIK7-F1
#
_entry.id   AF-A0A1B9MIK7-F1
#
_cell.length_a   1.000
_cell.length_b   1.000
_cell.length_c   1.000
_cell.angle_alpha   90.00
_cell.angle_beta   90.00
_cell.angle_gamma   90.00
#
_symmetry.space_group_name_H-M   'P 1'
#
loop_
_entity.id
_entity.type
_entity.pdbx_description
1 polymer ?
#
loop_
_entity_poly.entity_id
_entity_poly.type
_entity_poly.pdbx_seq_one_letter_code
_entity_poly.pdbx_strand_id
1 'polypeptide(L)'
;MATRYQLAFNLVFFVSFFSTESLALSAVTTNVIEGHSPRFITSIENSIESNAEFDYFGVTYDGKTYFNTNDLDSALGINIATKTPVSLKLSSAIKQPQNTDVIDVDGDGDISLSEDTAHPLSLVWYYEDSDNNEVKLTAAQTTTTFSTLLKNGVYPYIKVSGSVSLNTKYGVPNSQNYPDNKIAITKTPYRRFHIKIGGEAIKYASPNISYAGGGYTYGDKSIFDPATNNGHIPQSDYLDNFPSTGANGLYFYLVINGIDNTLDTTTWMVKTSNVDDSSLNAITASIQKTEAQAQKGSKFMITRIWCLSR
;
A
#
# COMPACT_ATOMS: atom_id res chain seq x y z
N MET A 1 -94.14 -58.77 -30.40
CA MET A 1 -94.57 -58.88 -28.99
C MET A 1 -93.31 -58.91 -28.14
N ALA A 2 -93.27 -58.10 -27.08
CA ALA A 2 -92.06 -57.70 -26.35
C ALA A 2 -91.58 -58.69 -25.28
N THR A 3 -90.26 -58.69 -25.02
CA THR A 3 -89.58 -58.97 -23.73
C THR A 3 -88.10 -58.57 -23.89
N ARG A 4 -87.63 -57.39 -23.44
CA ARG A 4 -87.24 -56.89 -22.08
C ARG A 4 -85.79 -57.23 -21.63
N TYR A 5 -84.95 -56.17 -21.70
CA TYR A 5 -83.89 -55.64 -20.81
C TYR A 5 -82.74 -56.49 -20.22
N GLN A 6 -81.50 -56.01 -20.44
CA GLN A 6 -80.43 -55.72 -19.45
C GLN A 6 -79.29 -54.95 -20.17
N LEU A 7 -79.12 -53.63 -19.97
CA LEU A 7 -78.24 -52.94 -19.01
C LEU A 7 -76.78 -53.43 -19.02
N ALA A 8 -75.91 -52.70 -19.74
CA ALA A 8 -74.47 -52.66 -19.52
C ALA A 8 -74.04 -51.20 -19.33
N PHE A 9 -73.67 -50.89 -18.10
CA PHE A 9 -73.25 -49.59 -17.58
C PHE A 9 -71.77 -49.38 -17.97
N ASN A 10 -71.48 -48.37 -18.78
CA ASN A 10 -70.09 -48.03 -19.13
C ASN A 10 -69.45 -47.13 -18.07
N LEU A 11 -68.17 -47.40 -17.88
CA LEU A 11 -67.30 -47.12 -16.75
C LEU A 11 -66.61 -45.74 -16.87
N VAL A 12 -66.76 -44.94 -15.81
CA VAL A 12 -65.77 -44.07 -15.10
C VAL A 12 -64.49 -43.64 -15.85
N PHE A 13 -64.18 -42.34 -15.84
CA PHE A 13 -62.93 -41.77 -15.23
C PHE A 13 -62.93 -40.23 -15.36
N PHE A 14 -63.43 -39.53 -14.34
CA PHE A 14 -63.05 -38.14 -14.07
C PHE A 14 -61.83 -38.19 -13.15
N VAL A 15 -60.63 -37.99 -13.71
CA VAL A 15 -59.41 -37.78 -12.93
C VAL A 15 -59.45 -36.35 -12.39
N SER A 16 -59.80 -36.21 -11.11
CA SER A 16 -59.62 -34.98 -10.35
C SER A 16 -58.12 -34.78 -10.11
N PHE A 17 -57.54 -33.79 -10.78
CA PHE A 17 -56.22 -33.25 -10.44
C PHE A 17 -56.33 -32.54 -9.08
N PHE A 18 -55.98 -33.22 -8.00
CA PHE A 18 -55.65 -32.55 -6.75
C PHE A 18 -54.25 -31.95 -6.90
N SER A 19 -54.20 -30.65 -7.16
CA SER A 19 -52.99 -29.84 -6.97
C SER A 19 -52.63 -29.89 -5.49
N THR A 20 -51.51 -30.52 -5.14
CA THR A 20 -50.94 -30.39 -3.80
C THR A 20 -50.37 -28.98 -3.69
N GLU A 21 -51.14 -28.08 -3.09
CA GLU A 21 -50.64 -26.79 -2.60
C GLU A 21 -49.44 -27.07 -1.70
N SER A 22 -48.24 -26.74 -2.16
CA SER A 22 -47.05 -26.71 -1.33
C SER A 22 -47.23 -25.59 -0.31
N LEU A 23 -47.64 -25.95 0.92
CA LEU A 23 -47.61 -25.04 2.05
C LEU A 23 -46.14 -24.70 2.37
N ALA A 24 -45.63 -23.63 1.75
CA ALA A 24 -44.39 -23.02 2.19
C ALA A 24 -44.58 -22.50 3.60
N LEU A 25 -43.79 -23.00 4.54
CA LEU A 25 -43.76 -22.57 5.93
C LEU A 25 -43.27 -21.11 5.98
N SER A 26 -44.19 -20.15 6.06
CA SER A 26 -43.85 -18.76 6.35
C SER A 26 -43.64 -18.61 7.85
N ALA A 27 -42.39 -18.77 8.30
CA ALA A 27 -42.00 -18.41 9.65
C ALA A 27 -41.79 -16.89 9.70
N VAL A 28 -42.75 -16.16 10.28
CA VAL A 28 -42.56 -14.76 10.63
C VAL A 28 -41.78 -14.74 11.95
N THR A 29 -40.47 -14.52 11.89
CA THR A 29 -39.70 -14.24 13.10
C THR A 29 -40.07 -12.83 13.56
N THR A 30 -40.52 -12.70 14.81
CA THR A 30 -40.88 -11.40 15.41
C THR A 30 -39.67 -10.50 15.64
N ASN A 31 -38.45 -11.06 15.58
CA ASN A 31 -37.19 -10.37 15.75
C ASN A 31 -36.25 -10.67 14.57
N VAL A 32 -35.43 -9.68 14.22
CA VAL A 32 -34.31 -9.84 13.31
C VAL A 32 -33.28 -10.76 13.98
N ILE A 33 -32.71 -11.70 13.21
CA ILE A 33 -31.58 -12.50 13.69
C ILE A 33 -30.34 -11.60 13.61
N GLU A 34 -29.86 -11.18 14.78
CA GLU A 34 -28.60 -10.45 14.91
C GLU A 34 -27.43 -11.42 14.69
N GLY A 35 -26.60 -11.12 13.70
CA GLY A 35 -25.36 -11.81 13.38
C GLY A 35 -24.14 -11.03 13.86
N HIS A 36 -23.00 -11.31 13.23
CA HIS A 36 -21.78 -10.53 13.40
C HIS A 36 -21.66 -9.53 12.25
N SER A 37 -21.07 -8.35 12.51
CA SER A 37 -20.73 -7.42 11.43
C SER A 37 -19.73 -8.07 10.47
N PRO A 38 -19.72 -7.67 9.18
CA PRO A 38 -18.65 -8.09 8.28
C PRO A 38 -17.30 -7.62 8.79
N ARG A 39 -16.28 -8.48 8.73
CA ARG A 39 -14.94 -8.17 9.24
C ARG A 39 -13.88 -8.42 8.20
N PHE A 40 -12.78 -7.66 8.25
CA PHE A 40 -11.56 -8.14 7.63
C PHE A 40 -11.02 -9.33 8.41
N ILE A 41 -10.22 -10.18 7.77
CA ILE A 41 -9.49 -11.21 8.50
C ILE A 41 -8.53 -10.55 9.52
N THR A 42 -8.25 -11.27 10.61
CA THR A 42 -7.46 -10.76 11.74
C THR A 42 -6.10 -10.23 11.34
N SER A 43 -5.44 -10.78 10.31
CA SER A 43 -4.15 -10.26 9.85
C SER A 43 -4.23 -8.84 9.30
N ILE A 44 -5.30 -8.51 8.56
CA ILE A 44 -5.51 -7.16 8.01
C ILE A 44 -5.89 -6.19 9.13
N GLU A 45 -6.75 -6.61 10.06
CA GLU A 45 -7.11 -5.79 11.22
C GLU A 45 -5.90 -5.48 12.10
N ASN A 46 -5.05 -6.48 12.36
CA ASN A 46 -3.78 -6.29 13.07
C ASN A 46 -2.83 -5.36 12.30
N SER A 47 -2.78 -5.43 10.97
CA SER A 47 -2.00 -4.48 10.16
C SER A 47 -2.50 -3.05 10.36
N ILE A 48 -3.82 -2.82 10.37
CA ILE A 48 -4.37 -1.48 10.65
C ILE A 48 -3.95 -1.02 12.05
N GLU A 49 -4.18 -1.82 13.09
CA GLU A 49 -3.90 -1.41 14.47
C GLU A 49 -2.40 -1.24 14.78
N SER A 50 -1.54 -2.03 14.13
CA SER A 50 -0.08 -1.89 14.20
C SER A 50 0.47 -0.72 13.38
N ASN A 51 -0.42 0.10 12.79
CA ASN A 51 -0.05 1.24 11.97
C ASN A 51 0.78 0.84 10.73
N ALA A 52 0.52 -0.35 10.17
CA ALA A 52 1.07 -0.80 8.90
C ALA A 52 0.24 -0.26 7.72
N GLU A 53 0.81 -0.35 6.51
CA GLU A 53 0.16 0.19 5.32
C GLU A 53 -1.04 -0.65 4.86
N PHE A 54 -2.13 0.01 4.54
CA PHE A 54 -3.39 -0.59 4.14
C PHE A 54 -3.48 -0.73 2.61
N ASP A 55 -3.32 -1.96 2.12
CA ASP A 55 -3.18 -2.27 0.69
C ASP A 55 -4.41 -1.97 -0.20
N TYR A 56 -5.55 -1.61 0.39
CA TYR A 56 -6.76 -1.27 -0.36
C TYR A 56 -6.81 0.19 -0.80
N PHE A 57 -5.89 1.04 -0.34
CA PHE A 57 -5.81 2.41 -0.81
C PHE A 57 -4.96 2.51 -2.09
N GLY A 58 -5.46 3.33 -3.00
CA GLY A 58 -4.85 3.59 -4.30
C GLY A 58 -4.82 5.07 -4.65
N VAL A 59 -4.12 5.35 -5.73
CA VAL A 59 -4.02 6.68 -6.34
C VAL A 59 -4.51 6.60 -7.77
N THR A 60 -5.38 7.52 -8.17
CA THR A 60 -5.78 7.71 -9.56
C THR A 60 -4.91 8.78 -10.20
N TYR A 61 -4.31 8.45 -11.35
CA TYR A 61 -3.52 9.35 -12.19
C TYR A 61 -3.90 9.13 -13.65
N ASP A 62 -4.19 10.21 -14.38
CA ASP A 62 -4.62 10.19 -15.79
C ASP A 62 -5.74 9.16 -16.10
N GLY A 63 -6.74 9.09 -15.20
CA GLY A 63 -7.91 8.22 -15.36
C GLY A 63 -7.66 6.73 -15.07
N LYS A 64 -6.45 6.36 -14.65
CA LYS A 64 -6.09 4.99 -14.22
C LYS A 64 -5.80 4.95 -12.73
N THR A 65 -6.17 3.84 -12.09
CA THR A 65 -5.93 3.64 -10.65
C THR A 65 -4.74 2.73 -10.41
N TYR A 66 -3.91 3.09 -9.44
CA TYR A 66 -2.69 2.38 -9.06
C TYR A 66 -2.74 2.06 -7.57
N PHE A 67 -2.50 0.80 -7.20
CA PHE A 67 -2.52 0.32 -5.81
C PHE A 67 -1.11 0.00 -5.27
N ASN A 68 -0.10 0.09 -6.11
CA ASN A 68 1.30 -0.06 -5.73
C ASN A 68 2.13 1.08 -6.33
N THR A 69 3.23 1.39 -5.65
CA THR A 69 4.14 2.49 -6.00
C THR A 69 4.83 2.27 -7.34
N ASN A 70 5.20 1.03 -7.68
CA ASN A 70 5.93 0.70 -8.92
C ASN A 70 5.13 1.02 -10.18
N ASP A 71 3.86 0.65 -10.20
CA ASP A 71 2.98 0.90 -11.35
C ASP A 71 2.69 2.41 -11.46
N LEU A 72 2.51 3.10 -10.33
CA LEU A 72 2.34 4.54 -10.29
C LEU A 72 3.59 5.26 -10.82
N ASP A 73 4.79 4.85 -10.37
CA ASP A 73 6.07 5.41 -10.84
C ASP A 73 6.29 5.19 -12.33
N SER A 74 5.94 4.00 -12.82
CA SER A 74 6.00 3.68 -14.25
C SER A 74 5.07 4.58 -15.07
N ALA A 75 3.90 4.92 -14.53
CA ALA A 75 2.95 5.83 -15.18
C ALA A 75 3.37 7.30 -15.11
N LEU A 76 3.94 7.76 -14.00
CA LEU A 76 4.45 9.12 -13.82
C LEU A 76 5.68 9.39 -14.70
N GLY A 77 6.53 8.37 -14.85
CA GLY A 77 7.70 8.37 -15.72
C GLY A 77 8.81 9.34 -15.30
N ILE A 78 9.87 9.38 -16.11
CA ILE A 78 11.13 10.08 -15.78
C ILE A 78 11.04 11.62 -15.75
N ASN A 79 9.97 12.21 -16.31
CA ASN A 79 9.83 13.67 -16.44
C ASN A 79 9.10 14.32 -15.25
N ILE A 80 8.79 13.56 -14.20
CA ILE A 80 8.13 14.10 -13.01
C ILE A 80 8.93 15.22 -12.34
N ALA A 81 10.26 15.25 -12.48
CA ALA A 81 11.13 16.27 -11.90
C ALA A 81 10.75 17.73 -12.27
N THR A 82 10.15 17.94 -13.44
CA THR A 82 9.71 19.27 -13.92
C THR A 82 8.29 19.62 -13.51
N LYS A 83 7.53 18.65 -12.99
CA LYS A 83 6.15 18.81 -12.52
C LYS A 83 6.12 19.30 -11.08
N THR A 84 4.94 19.71 -10.64
CA THR A 84 4.63 20.07 -9.25
C THR A 84 3.61 19.08 -8.69
N PRO A 85 3.56 18.89 -7.35
CA PRO A 85 2.54 18.06 -6.70
C PRO A 85 1.10 18.35 -7.19
N VAL A 86 0.70 19.62 -7.27
CA VAL A 86 -0.66 19.97 -7.73
C VAL A 86 -0.90 19.69 -9.21
N SER A 87 0.15 19.75 -10.05
CA SER A 87 0.00 19.57 -11.50
C SER A 87 -0.33 18.13 -11.89
N LEU A 88 -0.06 17.16 -11.00
CA LEU A 88 -0.36 15.74 -11.23
C LEU A 88 -1.84 15.40 -11.09
N LYS A 89 -2.65 16.25 -10.45
CA LYS A 89 -4.11 16.08 -10.29
C LYS A 89 -4.50 14.69 -9.78
N LEU A 90 -3.74 14.18 -8.81
CA LEU A 90 -3.99 12.87 -8.20
C LEU A 90 -5.26 12.89 -7.36
N SER A 91 -5.97 11.76 -7.32
CA SER A 91 -7.07 11.52 -6.38
C SER A 91 -6.93 10.16 -5.71
N SER A 92 -7.56 9.97 -4.55
CA SER A 92 -7.60 8.69 -3.84
C SER A 92 -8.49 7.68 -4.58
N ALA A 93 -8.29 6.39 -4.30
CA ALA A 93 -9.11 5.29 -4.76
C ALA A 93 -9.13 4.14 -3.74
N ILE A 94 -10.14 3.27 -3.84
CA ILE A 94 -10.30 2.08 -2.99
C ILE A 94 -10.38 0.83 -3.87
N LYS A 95 -9.58 -0.19 -3.54
CA LYS A 95 -9.65 -1.54 -4.09
C LYS A 95 -10.70 -2.35 -3.35
N GLN A 96 -11.46 -3.18 -4.06
CA GLN A 96 -12.38 -4.12 -3.40
C GLN A 96 -11.61 -5.35 -2.84
N PRO A 97 -11.97 -5.84 -1.64
CA PRO A 97 -11.40 -7.05 -1.06
C PRO A 97 -11.75 -8.30 -1.86
N GLN A 98 -10.91 -9.32 -1.75
CA GLN A 98 -11.24 -10.68 -2.18
C GLN A 98 -11.93 -11.42 -1.03
N ASN A 99 -12.65 -12.50 -1.33
CA ASN A 99 -13.33 -13.30 -0.31
C ASN A 99 -12.37 -13.89 0.75
N THR A 100 -11.09 -14.04 0.42
CA THR A 100 -10.05 -14.48 1.36
C THR A 100 -9.64 -13.44 2.39
N ASP A 101 -9.96 -12.17 2.13
CA ASP A 101 -9.53 -11.03 2.93
C ASP A 101 -10.55 -10.66 4.01
N VAL A 102 -11.72 -11.28 3.96
CA VAL A 102 -12.90 -10.92 4.73
C VAL A 102 -13.54 -12.15 5.35
N ILE A 103 -14.23 -11.93 6.46
CA ILE A 103 -15.00 -12.96 7.15
C ILE A 103 -16.43 -12.86 6.64
N ASP A 104 -16.76 -13.74 5.70
CA ASP A 104 -18.08 -13.95 5.13
C ASP A 104 -18.72 -15.18 5.80
N VAL A 105 -19.52 -14.94 6.85
CA VAL A 105 -20.07 -16.03 7.68
C VAL A 105 -21.27 -16.72 7.01
N ASP A 106 -22.04 -15.98 6.21
CA ASP A 106 -23.21 -16.47 5.47
C ASP A 106 -22.87 -16.92 4.04
N GLY A 107 -21.69 -16.57 3.52
CA GLY A 107 -21.10 -17.15 2.32
C GLY A 107 -21.74 -16.65 1.02
N ASP A 108 -22.32 -15.46 1.03
CA ASP A 108 -23.03 -14.88 -0.11
C ASP A 108 -22.12 -14.10 -1.07
N GLY A 109 -20.90 -13.76 -0.65
CA GLY A 109 -19.93 -13.01 -1.43
C GLY A 109 -20.31 -11.55 -1.71
N ASP A 110 -21.31 -11.00 -1.01
CA ASP A 110 -21.84 -9.65 -1.24
C ASP A 110 -21.06 -8.56 -0.44
N ILE A 111 -19.74 -8.73 -0.30
CA ILE A 111 -18.88 -7.84 0.49
C ILE A 111 -18.29 -6.73 -0.39
N SER A 112 -18.38 -5.49 0.08
CA SER A 112 -17.84 -4.30 -0.57
C SER A 112 -17.14 -3.39 0.43
N LEU A 113 -16.09 -2.71 -0.04
CA LEU A 113 -15.37 -1.69 0.71
C LEU A 113 -15.68 -0.31 0.14
N SER A 114 -16.11 0.60 1.00
CA SER A 114 -16.39 1.99 0.64
C SER A 114 -15.66 2.95 1.57
N GLU A 115 -15.49 4.20 1.14
CA GLU A 115 -15.11 5.27 2.06
C GLU A 115 -16.24 5.53 3.06
N ASP A 116 -15.89 5.97 4.27
CA ASP A 116 -16.86 6.53 5.20
C ASP A 116 -17.26 7.93 4.69
N THR A 117 -18.53 8.11 4.34
CA THR A 117 -19.06 9.40 3.88
C THR A 117 -18.86 10.53 4.88
N ALA A 118 -18.79 10.23 6.19
CA ALA A 118 -18.52 11.23 7.23
C ALA A 118 -17.04 11.63 7.30
N HIS A 119 -16.13 10.73 6.91
CA HIS A 119 -14.69 10.92 6.98
C HIS A 119 -14.03 10.41 5.69
N PRO A 120 -14.23 11.14 4.57
CA PRO A 120 -13.79 10.67 3.25
C PRO A 120 -12.27 10.56 3.17
N LEU A 121 -11.81 9.81 2.18
CA LEU A 121 -10.38 9.63 1.98
C LEU A 121 -9.67 10.94 1.67
N SER A 122 -8.54 11.17 2.34
CA SER A 122 -7.64 12.28 2.08
C SER A 122 -6.42 11.79 1.31
N LEU A 123 -6.06 12.48 0.22
CA LEU A 123 -4.79 12.32 -0.47
C LEU A 123 -3.97 13.60 -0.26
N VAL A 124 -2.85 13.47 0.43
CA VAL A 124 -2.01 14.62 0.81
C VAL A 124 -0.54 14.29 0.59
N TRP A 125 0.24 15.32 0.24
CA TRP A 125 1.69 15.21 0.10
C TRP A 125 2.38 15.53 1.42
N TYR A 126 3.33 14.66 1.76
CA TYR A 126 4.17 14.76 2.95
C TYR A 126 5.64 14.63 2.56
N TYR A 127 6.53 14.96 3.49
CA TYR A 127 7.94 14.59 3.48
C TYR A 127 8.37 14.30 4.91
N GLU A 128 9.48 13.59 5.08
CA GLU A 128 10.11 13.43 6.39
C GLU A 128 11.14 14.53 6.60
N ASP A 129 11.09 15.19 7.77
CA ASP A 129 12.08 16.19 8.14
C ASP A 129 13.40 15.56 8.64
N SER A 130 14.34 16.41 9.05
CA SER A 130 15.63 15.98 9.58
C SER A 130 15.54 15.23 10.90
N ASP A 131 14.37 15.11 11.53
CA ASP A 131 14.11 14.38 12.76
C ASP A 131 13.21 13.15 12.53
N ASN A 132 12.93 12.81 11.27
CA ASN A 132 12.00 11.75 10.83
C ASN A 132 10.54 12.01 11.21
N ASN A 133 10.15 13.26 11.42
CA ASN A 133 8.74 13.60 11.57
C ASN A 133 8.09 13.70 10.20
N GLU A 134 6.89 13.14 10.07
CA GLU A 134 6.04 13.34 8.91
C GLU A 134 5.51 14.78 8.88
N VAL A 135 5.91 15.56 7.87
CA VAL A 135 5.52 16.96 7.71
C VAL A 135 4.73 17.13 6.41
N LYS A 136 3.54 17.71 6.52
CA LYS A 136 2.69 18.02 5.37
C LYS A 136 3.34 19.11 4.51
N LEU A 137 3.32 18.93 3.18
CA LEU A 137 3.73 20.00 2.27
C LEU A 137 2.84 21.24 2.41
N THR A 138 3.48 22.40 2.48
CA THR A 138 2.81 23.70 2.46
C THR A 138 2.24 24.02 1.08
N ALA A 139 1.30 24.97 0.99
CA ALA A 139 0.74 25.42 -0.28
C ALA A 139 1.81 25.97 -1.26
N ALA A 140 2.86 26.60 -0.75
CA ALA A 140 4.00 27.04 -1.57
C ALA A 140 4.79 25.84 -2.11
N GLN A 141 5.03 24.82 -1.29
CA GLN A 141 5.74 23.62 -1.72
C GLN A 141 4.93 22.79 -2.74
N THR A 142 3.61 22.71 -2.61
CA THR A 142 2.78 21.93 -3.57
C THR A 142 2.75 22.54 -4.98
N THR A 143 3.09 23.83 -5.10
CA THR A 143 3.22 24.56 -6.38
C THR A 143 4.67 24.68 -6.85
N THR A 144 5.63 24.21 -6.05
CA THR A 144 7.06 24.18 -6.39
C THR A 144 7.37 22.90 -7.18
N THR A 145 8.28 22.98 -8.16
CA THR A 145 8.67 21.79 -8.94
C THR A 145 9.37 20.77 -8.07
N PHE A 146 9.17 19.48 -8.35
CA PHE A 146 9.82 18.40 -7.60
C PHE A 146 11.34 18.53 -7.58
N SER A 147 11.97 18.87 -8.71
CA SER A 147 13.41 19.14 -8.77
C SER A 147 13.88 20.26 -7.84
N THR A 148 13.06 21.28 -7.61
CA THR A 148 13.39 22.37 -6.67
C THR A 148 13.16 21.94 -5.23
N LEU A 149 12.10 21.18 -4.94
CA LEU A 149 11.87 20.59 -3.62
C LEU A 149 13.04 19.70 -3.20
N LEU A 150 13.48 18.80 -4.08
CA LEU A 150 14.62 17.92 -3.82
C LEU A 150 15.92 18.70 -3.56
N LYS A 151 16.18 19.79 -4.32
CA LYS A 151 17.35 20.66 -4.08
C LYS A 151 17.33 21.30 -2.69
N ASN A 152 16.14 21.51 -2.13
CA ASN A 152 15.95 22.06 -0.80
C ASN A 152 15.84 20.97 0.29
N GLY A 153 16.16 19.71 -0.04
CA GLY A 153 16.12 18.58 0.90
C GLY A 153 14.71 18.08 1.23
N VAL A 154 13.69 18.49 0.47
CA VAL A 154 12.31 18.03 0.64
C VAL A 154 12.07 16.88 -0.32
N TYR A 155 11.84 15.67 0.20
CA TYR A 155 11.58 14.45 -0.56
C TYR A 155 10.10 14.05 -0.42
N PRO A 156 9.24 14.46 -1.36
CA PRO A 156 7.81 14.28 -1.19
C PRO A 156 7.35 12.86 -1.44
N TYR A 157 6.39 12.38 -0.65
CA TYR A 157 5.60 11.19 -0.89
C TYR A 157 4.11 11.50 -0.72
N ILE A 158 3.26 10.64 -1.28
CA ILE A 158 1.81 10.74 -1.15
C ILE A 158 1.38 9.88 0.03
N LYS A 159 0.47 10.38 0.87
CA LYS A 159 -0.24 9.58 1.86
C LYS A 159 -1.73 9.63 1.59
N VAL A 160 -2.32 8.45 1.40
CA VAL A 160 -3.78 8.26 1.35
C VAL A 160 -4.21 7.75 2.71
N SER A 161 -5.16 8.42 3.35
CA SER A 161 -5.65 8.03 4.68
C SER A 161 -7.11 8.41 4.86
N GLY A 162 -7.87 7.60 5.58
CA GLY A 162 -9.25 7.91 5.92
C GLY A 162 -9.96 6.68 6.46
N SER A 163 -11.18 6.90 6.94
CA SER A 163 -12.02 5.81 7.46
C SER A 163 -12.68 5.07 6.29
N VAL A 164 -12.90 3.77 6.49
CA VAL A 164 -13.56 2.90 5.51
C VAL A 164 -14.68 2.11 6.17
N SER A 165 -15.68 1.74 5.38
CA SER A 165 -16.74 0.83 5.79
C SER A 165 -16.69 -0.43 4.93
N LEU A 166 -16.59 -1.58 5.59
CA LEU A 166 -16.83 -2.87 4.98
C LEU A 166 -18.32 -3.17 5.09
N ASN A 167 -18.99 -3.40 3.96
CA ASN A 167 -20.43 -3.56 3.89
C ASN A 167 -20.80 -4.88 3.25
N THR A 168 -21.83 -5.53 3.77
CA THR A 168 -22.52 -6.66 3.15
C THR A 168 -23.90 -6.22 2.67
N LYS A 169 -24.46 -6.95 1.72
CA LYS A 169 -25.84 -6.71 1.27
C LYS A 169 -26.88 -7.21 2.29
N TYR A 170 -26.56 -8.29 2.99
CA TYR A 170 -27.41 -8.92 4.00
C TYR A 170 -26.70 -8.97 5.37
N GLY A 171 -27.40 -9.48 6.38
CA GLY A 171 -26.93 -9.50 7.76
C GLY A 171 -27.38 -8.28 8.57
N VAL A 172 -27.45 -8.43 9.89
CA VAL A 172 -27.65 -7.32 10.83
C VAL A 172 -26.68 -7.55 11.98
N PRO A 173 -25.69 -6.66 12.19
CA PRO A 173 -25.33 -5.51 11.35
C PRO A 173 -24.73 -5.91 9.98
N ASN A 174 -24.98 -5.11 8.95
CA ASN A 174 -24.46 -5.31 7.58
C ASN A 174 -23.24 -4.43 7.24
N SER A 175 -22.64 -3.78 8.23
CA SER A 175 -21.49 -2.91 8.02
C SER A 175 -20.55 -2.90 9.22
N GLN A 176 -19.28 -2.63 8.94
CA GLN A 176 -18.23 -2.40 9.93
C GLN A 176 -17.34 -1.25 9.48
N ASN A 177 -17.24 -0.24 10.33
CA ASN A 177 -16.34 0.88 10.11
C ASN A 177 -14.94 0.58 10.65
N TYR A 178 -13.92 1.15 10.01
CA TYR A 178 -12.54 1.16 10.46
C TYR A 178 -12.03 2.61 10.44
N PRO A 179 -11.51 3.14 11.56
CA PRO A 179 -11.37 2.48 12.86
C PRO A 179 -12.72 2.26 13.58
N ASP A 180 -12.75 1.28 14.49
CA ASP A 180 -13.83 1.08 15.46
C ASP A 180 -13.28 0.56 16.81
N ASN A 181 -13.39 1.40 17.84
CA ASN A 181 -12.94 1.09 19.19
C ASN A 181 -13.66 -0.12 19.82
N LYS A 182 -14.87 -0.47 19.37
CA LYS A 182 -15.63 -1.62 19.89
C LYS A 182 -14.97 -2.95 19.54
N ILE A 183 -14.21 -2.98 18.46
CA ILE A 183 -13.45 -4.15 18.00
C ILE A 183 -11.94 -4.01 18.23
N ALA A 184 -11.55 -3.03 19.06
CA ALA A 184 -10.16 -2.70 19.39
C ALA A 184 -9.29 -2.30 18.19
N ILE A 185 -9.89 -1.76 17.12
CA ILE A 185 -9.16 -1.16 15.99
C ILE A 185 -9.29 0.35 16.08
N THR A 186 -8.26 1.00 16.59
CA THR A 186 -8.25 2.42 16.95
C THR A 186 -7.54 3.29 15.91
N LYS A 187 -6.67 2.70 15.09
CA LYS A 187 -5.89 3.44 14.08
C LYS A 187 -6.66 3.66 12.79
N THR A 188 -6.51 4.87 12.23
CA THR A 188 -7.01 5.19 10.90
C THR A 188 -6.16 4.49 9.84
N PRO A 189 -6.77 3.71 8.93
CA PRO A 189 -6.04 3.14 7.80
C PRO A 189 -5.31 4.20 6.98
N TYR A 190 -4.13 3.86 6.47
CA TYR A 190 -3.38 4.72 5.57
C TYR A 190 -2.45 3.91 4.65
N ARG A 191 -1.99 4.54 3.57
CA ARG A 191 -0.96 4.00 2.68
C ARG A 191 -0.07 5.13 2.17
N ARG A 192 1.23 4.87 2.01
CA ARG A 192 2.17 5.81 1.41
C ARG A 192 2.61 5.36 0.03
N PHE A 193 2.85 6.32 -0.85
CA PHE A 193 3.42 6.10 -2.18
C PHE A 193 4.67 6.97 -2.30
N HIS A 194 5.84 6.32 -2.24
CA HIS A 194 7.15 6.95 -2.37
C HIS A 194 7.53 6.98 -3.84
N ILE A 195 7.15 8.06 -4.52
CA ILE A 195 7.36 8.14 -5.96
C ILE A 195 8.81 8.47 -6.30
N LYS A 196 9.30 7.87 -7.37
CA LYS A 196 10.66 8.10 -7.89
C LYS A 196 10.75 9.43 -8.62
N ILE A 197 11.56 10.37 -8.11
CA ILE A 197 11.74 11.68 -8.73
C ILE A 197 13.10 11.77 -9.42
N GLY A 198 13.08 12.07 -10.72
CA GLY A 198 14.28 12.33 -11.49
C GLY A 198 15.13 13.44 -10.86
N GLY A 199 16.40 13.13 -10.53
CA GLY A 199 17.32 14.08 -9.87
C GLY A 199 17.62 13.78 -8.41
N GLU A 200 17.09 12.69 -7.84
CA GLU A 200 17.53 12.18 -6.52
C GLU A 200 19.05 12.03 -6.44
N ALA A 201 19.61 12.45 -5.31
CA ALA A 201 21.04 12.61 -5.16
C ALA A 201 21.75 11.27 -4.90
N ILE A 202 21.13 10.37 -4.15
CA ILE A 202 21.62 9.01 -3.93
C ILE A 202 21.10 8.11 -5.05
N LYS A 203 22.01 7.45 -5.76
CA LYS A 203 21.69 6.60 -6.91
C LYS A 203 21.89 5.13 -6.66
N TYR A 204 22.90 4.78 -5.86
CA TYR A 204 23.22 3.39 -5.59
C TYR A 204 23.77 3.22 -4.17
N ALA A 205 23.51 2.05 -3.59
CA ALA A 205 24.27 1.53 -2.46
C ALA A 205 25.26 0.46 -3.00
N SER A 206 26.54 0.80 -2.98
CA SER A 206 27.64 0.01 -3.54
C SER A 206 28.40 -0.71 -2.43
N PRO A 207 28.20 -2.01 -2.19
CA PRO A 207 29.16 -2.75 -1.37
C PRO A 207 30.56 -2.65 -1.99
N ASN A 208 31.63 -2.86 -1.21
CA ASN A 208 32.97 -2.85 -1.79
C ASN A 208 33.16 -4.06 -2.73
N ILE A 209 33.02 -3.82 -4.03
CA ILE A 209 33.07 -4.85 -5.08
C ILE A 209 34.47 -5.50 -5.17
N SER A 210 35.53 -4.84 -4.72
CA SER A 210 36.90 -5.38 -4.75
C SER A 210 37.15 -6.48 -3.72
N TYR A 211 36.37 -6.54 -2.64
CA TYR A 211 36.47 -7.60 -1.61
C TYR A 211 35.38 -8.67 -1.73
N ALA A 212 34.48 -8.53 -2.71
CA ALA A 212 33.52 -9.55 -3.04
C ALA A 212 34.22 -10.64 -3.88
N GLY A 213 34.84 -11.61 -3.20
CA GLY A 213 35.74 -12.62 -3.78
C GLY A 213 35.12 -13.63 -4.76
N GLY A 214 34.13 -13.26 -5.57
CA GLY A 214 33.56 -14.11 -6.60
C GLY A 214 32.78 -13.29 -7.61
N GLY A 215 32.88 -13.63 -8.89
CA GLY A 215 32.06 -13.03 -9.93
C GLY A 215 30.59 -13.18 -9.57
N TYR A 216 29.94 -12.08 -9.23
CA TYR A 216 28.53 -12.07 -8.90
C TYR A 216 27.71 -12.58 -10.08
N THR A 217 26.93 -13.63 -9.87
CA THR A 217 25.78 -13.95 -10.71
C THR A 217 24.68 -12.92 -10.45
N TYR A 218 24.80 -11.73 -11.04
CA TYR A 218 23.71 -10.74 -11.08
C TYR A 218 22.62 -11.24 -12.03
N GLY A 219 21.80 -12.18 -11.56
CA GLY A 219 20.63 -12.66 -12.30
C GLY A 219 19.52 -11.63 -12.36
N ASP A 220 19.39 -10.80 -11.33
CA ASP A 220 18.28 -9.87 -11.19
C ASP A 220 18.71 -8.41 -11.41
N LYS A 221 18.40 -7.89 -12.60
CA LYS A 221 18.68 -6.52 -13.02
C LYS A 221 17.72 -5.50 -12.42
N SER A 222 16.71 -5.93 -11.67
CA SER A 222 15.77 -5.02 -11.00
C SER A 222 16.35 -4.43 -9.70
N ILE A 223 17.22 -5.19 -9.02
CA ILE A 223 17.80 -4.81 -7.72
C ILE A 223 19.24 -4.31 -7.78
N PHE A 224 19.92 -4.52 -8.91
CA PHE A 224 21.33 -4.17 -9.10
C PHE A 224 21.54 -3.61 -10.51
N ASP A 225 22.41 -2.60 -10.66
CA ASP A 225 22.78 -2.04 -11.97
C ASP A 225 23.99 -2.76 -12.57
N PRO A 226 23.80 -3.76 -13.46
CA PRO A 226 24.90 -4.49 -14.07
C PRO A 226 25.64 -3.66 -15.12
N ALA A 227 25.06 -2.56 -15.62
CA ALA A 227 25.63 -1.78 -16.72
C ALA A 227 26.77 -0.88 -16.21
N THR A 228 26.60 -0.30 -15.03
CA THR A 228 27.60 0.59 -14.42
C THR A 228 28.38 -0.08 -13.29
N ASN A 229 27.96 -1.26 -12.84
CA ASN A 229 28.51 -1.97 -11.70
C ASN A 229 28.64 -1.06 -10.46
N ASN A 230 27.73 -0.10 -10.33
CA ASN A 230 27.78 0.91 -9.27
C ASN A 230 27.09 0.47 -7.98
N GLY A 231 26.32 -0.62 -7.97
CA GLY A 231 25.71 -1.15 -6.75
C GLY A 231 24.23 -1.48 -6.88
N HIS A 232 23.60 -1.69 -5.73
CA HIS A 232 22.16 -1.87 -5.58
C HIS A 232 21.42 -0.58 -5.93
N ILE A 233 20.34 -0.72 -6.70
CA ILE A 233 19.46 0.38 -7.09
C ILE A 233 18.41 0.55 -5.97
N PRO A 234 18.01 1.78 -5.60
CA PRO A 234 16.89 2.02 -4.71
C PRO A 234 15.61 1.33 -5.23
N GLN A 235 14.97 0.57 -4.36
CA GLN A 235 13.68 -0.08 -4.55
C GLN A 235 12.56 0.80 -4.01
N SER A 236 11.36 0.65 -4.57
CA SER A 236 10.18 1.42 -4.16
C SER A 236 9.68 1.05 -2.76
N ASP A 237 9.83 -0.23 -2.39
CA ASP A 237 9.55 -0.71 -1.04
C ASP A 237 10.82 -0.55 -0.20
N TYR A 238 10.65 0.04 0.97
CA TYR A 238 11.73 0.20 1.93
C TYR A 238 12.33 -1.15 2.37
N LEU A 239 11.49 -2.19 2.51
CA LEU A 239 11.91 -3.50 2.99
C LEU A 239 12.74 -4.30 1.98
N ASP A 240 12.59 -3.97 0.70
CA ASP A 240 13.34 -4.59 -0.39
C ASP A 240 14.66 -3.85 -0.70
N ASN A 241 14.92 -2.73 -0.02
CA ASN A 241 16.14 -1.98 -0.22
C ASN A 241 17.36 -2.68 0.40
N PHE A 242 18.52 -2.45 -0.22
CA PHE A 242 19.80 -2.82 0.36
C PHE A 242 20.14 -1.92 1.57
N PRO A 243 20.73 -2.44 2.66
CA PRO A 243 21.05 -3.85 2.88
C PRO A 243 19.90 -4.62 3.55
N SER A 244 19.59 -5.81 3.04
CA SER A 244 18.61 -6.70 3.68
C SER A 244 19.15 -7.40 4.94
N THR A 245 20.48 -7.41 5.12
CA THR A 245 21.18 -7.95 6.31
C THR A 245 22.44 -7.13 6.61
N GLY A 246 22.86 -7.10 7.89
CA GLY A 246 24.07 -6.38 8.32
C GLY A 246 24.89 -7.20 9.32
N ALA A 247 26.17 -6.83 9.45
CA ALA A 247 27.07 -7.37 10.47
C ALA A 247 28.09 -6.29 10.88
N ASN A 248 28.67 -6.45 12.06
CA ASN A 248 29.66 -5.51 12.57
C ASN A 248 30.89 -5.44 11.65
N GLY A 249 31.29 -4.23 11.30
CA GLY A 249 32.44 -3.98 10.41
C GLY A 249 32.12 -4.07 8.93
N LEU A 250 30.84 -4.27 8.54
CA LEU A 250 30.43 -4.08 7.16
C LEU A 250 30.34 -2.59 6.81
N TYR A 251 30.74 -2.29 5.58
CA TYR A 251 30.68 -0.97 4.98
C TYR A 251 30.19 -1.08 3.55
N PHE A 252 29.42 -0.09 3.13
CA PHE A 252 29.09 0.12 1.73
C PHE A 252 29.32 1.59 1.40
N TYR A 253 29.46 1.86 0.12
CA TYR A 253 29.54 3.20 -0.42
C TYR A 253 28.17 3.65 -0.87
N LEU A 254 27.82 4.91 -0.62
CA LEU A 254 26.74 5.55 -1.36
C LEU A 254 27.32 6.21 -2.61
N VAL A 255 26.74 5.88 -3.75
CA VAL A 255 27.08 6.50 -5.03
C VAL A 255 26.04 7.55 -5.33
N ILE A 256 26.51 8.78 -5.44
CA ILE A 256 25.66 9.95 -5.61
C ILE A 256 25.87 10.59 -6.98
N ASN A 257 24.86 11.29 -7.45
CA ASN A 257 24.93 12.08 -8.67
C ASN A 257 24.40 13.49 -8.40
N GLY A 258 25.13 14.52 -8.88
CA GLY A 258 24.75 15.92 -8.71
C GLY A 258 25.07 16.54 -7.35
N ILE A 259 25.82 15.84 -6.48
CA ILE A 259 26.41 16.37 -5.24
C ILE A 259 27.93 16.37 -5.39
N ASP A 260 28.55 17.53 -5.14
CA ASP A 260 30.00 17.65 -4.99
C ASP A 260 30.38 17.40 -3.52
N ASN A 261 30.94 16.22 -3.26
CA ASN A 261 31.34 15.79 -1.92
C ASN A 261 32.73 16.26 -1.51
N THR A 262 33.41 17.08 -2.33
CA THR A 262 34.73 17.64 -2.02
C THR A 262 34.63 18.96 -1.24
N LEU A 263 33.42 19.51 -1.15
CA LEU A 263 33.13 20.73 -0.41
C LEU A 263 32.96 20.41 1.08
N ASP A 264 33.58 21.22 1.93
CA ASP A 264 33.44 21.22 3.38
C ASP A 264 32.01 21.53 3.86
N THR A 265 31.18 22.05 2.95
CA THR A 265 29.76 22.36 3.14
C THR A 265 28.80 21.18 2.94
N THR A 266 29.28 20.02 2.49
CA THR A 266 28.47 18.80 2.35
C THR A 266 28.50 18.01 3.64
N THR A 267 27.40 18.00 4.39
CA THR A 267 27.27 17.25 5.63
C THR A 267 26.50 15.95 5.41
N TRP A 268 27.11 14.85 5.84
CA TRP A 268 26.50 13.52 5.83
C TRP A 268 25.96 13.21 7.21
N MET A 269 24.69 12.83 7.29
CA MET A 269 24.08 12.31 8.50
C MET A 269 23.74 10.84 8.26
N VAL A 270 24.30 9.97 9.09
CA VAL A 270 23.92 8.56 9.14
C VAL A 270 23.07 8.39 10.39
N LYS A 271 21.81 8.06 10.19
CA LYS A 271 20.88 7.71 11.26
C LYS A 271 20.74 6.20 11.32
N THR A 272 20.91 5.67 12.52
CA THR A 272 20.46 4.32 12.86
C THR A 272 19.16 4.46 13.63
N SER A 273 18.18 3.61 13.33
CA SER A 273 17.03 3.40 14.20
C SER A 273 17.47 3.06 15.62
N ASN A 274 16.68 3.48 16.60
CA ASN A 274 16.98 3.29 18.01
C ASN A 274 16.74 1.81 18.36
N VAL A 275 17.72 1.13 18.95
CA VAL A 275 17.67 -0.31 19.21
C VAL A 275 16.51 -0.71 20.16
N ASP A 276 16.04 0.26 20.95
CA ASP A 276 14.96 0.08 21.93
C ASP A 276 13.55 0.32 21.36
N ASP A 277 13.45 0.84 20.13
CA ASP A 277 12.17 1.04 19.46
C ASP A 277 11.95 -0.13 18.51
N SER A 278 10.98 -0.99 18.80
CA SER A 278 10.62 -2.22 18.07
C SER A 278 10.34 -2.05 16.56
N SER A 279 10.56 -0.86 16.01
CA SER A 279 10.71 -0.57 14.60
C SER A 279 11.80 -1.41 13.93
N LEU A 280 11.56 -1.82 12.69
CA LEU A 280 12.56 -2.50 11.85
C LEU A 280 13.81 -1.64 11.76
N ASN A 281 14.99 -2.25 11.96
CA ASN A 281 16.28 -1.57 12.06
C ASN A 281 16.74 -0.96 10.73
N ALA A 282 16.09 0.13 10.35
CA ALA A 282 16.41 0.97 9.21
C ALA A 282 17.69 1.79 9.46
N ILE A 283 18.65 1.71 8.54
CA ILE A 283 19.77 2.67 8.47
C ILE A 283 19.43 3.66 7.37
N THR A 284 19.23 4.91 7.76
CA THR A 284 18.92 6.00 6.83
C THR A 284 20.12 6.92 6.76
N ALA A 285 20.71 7.05 5.57
CA ALA A 285 21.73 8.06 5.30
C ALA A 285 21.09 9.23 4.56
N SER A 286 21.20 10.42 5.14
CA SER A 286 20.76 11.67 4.53
C SER A 286 21.97 12.58 4.27
N ILE A 287 21.88 13.37 3.20
CA ILE A 287 22.93 14.30 2.79
C ILE A 287 22.30 15.68 2.76
N GLN A 288 22.82 16.60 3.56
CA GLN A 288 22.43 17.99 3.53
C GLN A 288 23.48 18.76 2.71
N LYS A 289 23.04 19.37 1.62
CA LYS A 289 23.87 20.18 0.73
C LYS A 289 23.96 21.61 1.27
N THR A 290 25.17 22.17 1.31
CA THR A 290 25.37 23.62 1.16
C THR A 290 26.31 23.83 -0.04
N GLU A 291 25.99 24.79 -0.90
CA GLU A 291 26.27 24.79 -2.35
C GLU A 291 27.75 24.67 -2.81
N ALA A 292 28.00 23.89 -3.88
CA ALA A 292 28.74 24.33 -5.09
C ALA A 292 28.41 23.45 -6.32
N GLN A 293 29.05 23.76 -7.46
CA GLN A 293 28.79 23.26 -8.82
C GLN A 293 28.94 21.74 -8.97
N ALA A 294 28.07 21.14 -9.77
CA ALA A 294 27.94 19.69 -9.91
C ALA A 294 29.20 19.01 -10.45
N GLN A 295 29.77 18.06 -9.69
CA GLN A 295 30.62 17.01 -10.23
C GLN A 295 29.82 15.71 -10.45
N LYS A 296 30.18 14.97 -11.50
CA LYS A 296 29.51 13.75 -11.92
C LYS A 296 30.23 12.54 -11.30
N GLY A 297 29.54 11.85 -10.40
CA GLY A 297 29.90 10.51 -9.92
C GLY A 297 30.98 10.47 -8.83
N SER A 298 30.57 10.68 -7.59
CA SER A 298 31.43 10.49 -6.41
C SER A 298 30.97 9.28 -5.59
N LYS A 299 31.91 8.48 -5.08
CA LYS A 299 31.66 7.36 -4.16
C LYS A 299 32.10 7.75 -2.74
N PHE A 300 31.27 7.49 -1.73
CA PHE A 300 31.57 7.82 -0.34
C PHE A 300 31.37 6.62 0.58
N MET A 301 32.32 6.35 1.48
CA MET A 301 32.35 5.17 2.35
C MET A 301 31.62 5.44 3.67
N ILE A 302 30.61 4.65 4.03
CA ILE A 302 30.05 4.67 5.39
C ILE A 302 30.92 3.75 6.27
N THR A 303 31.69 4.33 7.17
CA THR A 303 32.80 3.63 7.85
C THR A 303 32.40 2.83 9.09
N ARG A 304 31.19 2.96 9.62
CA ARG A 304 30.71 2.13 10.76
C ARG A 304 29.20 1.92 10.71
N ILE A 305 28.81 0.67 10.50
CA ILE A 305 27.45 0.19 10.71
C ILE A 305 27.49 -0.74 11.91
N TRP A 306 26.78 -0.38 12.98
CA TRP A 306 26.44 -1.30 14.06
C TRP A 306 25.11 -1.94 13.67
N CYS A 307 25.15 -3.23 13.36
CA CYS A 307 23.95 -4.04 13.24
C CYS A 307 24.13 -5.19 14.22
N LEU A 308 23.37 -5.15 15.31
CA LEU A 308 23.24 -6.32 16.17
C LEU A 308 22.48 -7.37 15.36
N SER A 309 23.19 -8.46 15.02
CA SER A 309 22.51 -9.67 14.58
C SER A 309 21.56 -10.12 15.69
N ARG A 310 20.46 -10.76 15.29
CA ARG A 310 19.64 -11.55 16.23
C ARG A 310 20.50 -12.49 17.08
#